data_AF-A0A538GRZ1-F1
#
_entry.id   AF-A0A538GRZ1-F1
#
_cell.length_a   1.000
_cell.length_b   1.000
_cell.length_c   1.000
_cell.angle_alpha   90.00
_cell.angle_beta   90.00
_cell.angle_gamma   90.00
#
_symmetry.space_group_name_H-M   'P 1'
#
loop_
_entity.id
_entity.type
_entity.pdbx_description
1 polymer ?
#
loop_
_entity_poly.entity_id
_entity_poly.type
_entity_poly.pdbx_seq_one_letter_code
_entity_poly.pdbx_strand_id
1 'polypeptide(L)' 'MKYLRSFGRFWWDFVVGDDWRVAAALAGALTLTWLLEHEGVSAWWLLPLAVAAILAGSVWSETQR' A
#
# COMPACT_ATOMS: atom_id res chain seq x y z
N MET A 1 -17.27 -15.71 18.47
CA MET A 1 -17.79 -14.79 17.44
C MET A 1 -17.27 -13.35 17.57
N LYS A 2 -17.35 -12.70 18.76
CA LYS A 2 -16.90 -11.30 18.94
C LYS A 2 -15.42 -11.06 18.59
N TYR A 3 -14.54 -11.96 19.03
CA TYR A 3 -13.09 -11.85 18.80
C TYR A 3 -12.69 -11.99 17.32
N LEU A 4 -13.28 -12.95 16.58
CA LEU A 4 -13.03 -13.10 15.14
C LEU A 4 -13.44 -11.84 14.35
N ARG A 5 -14.56 -11.23 14.73
CA ARG A 5 -15.08 -10.03 14.07
C ARG A 5 -14.22 -8.81 14.35
N SER A 6 -13.77 -8.63 15.60
CA SER A 6 -12.81 -7.57 15.95
C SER A 6 -11.46 -7.77 15.29
N PHE A 7 -10.98 -9.01 15.19
CA PHE A 7 -9.71 -9.32 14.53
C PHE A 7 -9.76 -9.01 13.03
N GLY A 8 -10.81 -9.44 12.32
CA GLY A 8 -10.97 -9.11 10.90
C GLY A 8 -11.14 -7.62 10.64
N ARG A 9 -11.86 -6.91 11.52
CA ARG A 9 -12.00 -5.45 11.43
C ARG A 9 -10.69 -4.73 11.69
N PHE A 10 -9.93 -5.19 12.67
CA PHE A 10 -8.60 -4.66 12.95
C PHE A 10 -7.68 -4.77 11.73
N TRP A 11 -7.65 -5.92 11.04
CA TRP A 11 -6.85 -6.06 9.81
C TRP A 11 -7.32 -5.14 8.70
N TRP A 12 -8.63 -4.95 8.55
CA TRP A 12 -9.18 -4.00 7.58
C TRP A 12 -8.77 -2.57 7.92
N ASP A 13 -8.97 -2.14 9.17
CA ASP A 13 -8.61 -0.79 9.63
C ASP A 13 -7.09 -0.57 9.65
N PHE A 14 -6.28 -1.63 9.79
CA PHE A 14 -4.81 -1.54 9.78
C PHE A 14 -4.23 -1.51 8.35
N VAL A 15 -4.75 -2.35 7.45
CA VAL A 15 -4.21 -2.49 6.09
C VAL A 15 -4.82 -1.47 5.12
N VAL A 16 -6.13 -1.22 5.25
CA VAL A 16 -6.83 -0.24 4.41
C VAL A 16 -6.76 1.14 5.05
N GLY A 17 -6.88 1.23 6.37
CA GLY A 17 -6.78 2.50 7.08
C GLY A 17 -7.86 3.50 6.69
N ASP A 18 -7.50 4.77 6.87
CA ASP A 18 -8.35 5.93 6.58
C ASP A 18 -8.52 6.19 5.07
N ASP A 19 -7.56 5.75 4.24
CA ASP A 19 -7.59 5.95 2.78
C ASP A 19 -7.29 4.65 1.99
N TRP A 20 -8.34 4.10 1.38
CA TRP A 20 -8.27 2.92 0.51
C TRP A 20 -7.33 3.09 -0.69
N ARG A 21 -7.05 4.33 -1.11
CA ARG A 21 -6.16 4.62 -2.25
C ARG A 21 -4.72 4.20 -1.96
N VAL A 22 -4.28 4.39 -0.71
CA VAL A 22 -2.94 3.98 -0.26
C VAL A 22 -2.81 2.46 -0.33
N ALA A 23 -3.82 1.74 0.15
CA ALA A 23 -3.84 0.28 0.09
C ALA A 23 -3.86 -0.24 -1.36
N ALA A 24 -4.66 0.38 -2.24
CA ALA A 24 -4.68 0.03 -3.67
C ALA A 24 -3.33 0.31 -4.35
N ALA A 25 -2.68 1.43 -4.03
CA ALA A 25 -1.36 1.77 -4.56
C ALA A 25 -0.28 0.79 -4.10
N LEU A 26 -0.29 0.39 -2.82
CA LEU A 26 0.60 -0.65 -2.29
C LEU A 26 0.39 -2.01 -2.97
N ALA A 27 -0.87 -2.44 -3.14
CA ALA A 27 -1.20 -3.66 -3.87
C ALA A 27 -0.69 -3.61 -5.32
N GLY A 28 -0.85 -2.46 -5.98
CA GLY A 28 -0.29 -2.22 -7.31
C GLY A 28 1.24 -2.33 -7.34
N ALA A 29 1.93 -1.68 -6.39
CA ALA A 29 3.39 -1.72 -6.29
C ALA A 29 3.92 -3.15 -6.06
N LEU A 30 3.26 -3.93 -5.21
CA LEU A 30 3.61 -5.34 -4.96
C LEU A 30 3.40 -6.20 -6.21
N THR A 31 2.27 -6.01 -6.91
CA THR A 31 1.98 -6.74 -8.16
C THR A 31 3.02 -6.43 -9.22
N LEU A 32 3.42 -5.16 -9.35
CA LEU A 32 4.44 -4.74 -10.30
C LEU A 32 5.83 -5.27 -9.92
N THR A 33 6.17 -5.27 -8.62
CA THR A 33 7.41 -5.86 -8.11
C THR A 33 7.49 -7.35 -8.44
N TRP A 34 6.39 -8.08 -8.24
CA TRP A 34 6.30 -9.50 -8.55
C TRP A 34 6.49 -9.76 -10.06
N LEU A 35 5.85 -8.97 -10.92
CA LEU A 35 6.02 -9.08 -12.37
C LEU A 35 7.48 -8.81 -12.80
N LEU A 36 8.10 -7.78 -12.25
CA LEU A 36 9.50 -7.44 -12.58
C LEU A 36 10.48 -8.53 -12.16
N GLU A 37 10.33 -9.07 -10.94
CA GLU A 37 11.14 -10.20 -10.48
C GLU A 37 10.88 -11.46 -11.30
N HIS A 38 9.64 -11.70 -11.75
CA HIS A 38 9.32 -12.83 -12.62
C HIS A 38 10.02 -12.76 -13.98
N GLU A 39 10.20 -11.55 -14.52
CA GLU A 39 10.97 -11.28 -15.74
C GLU A 39 12.50 -11.21 -15.50
N GLY A 40 12.96 -11.48 -14.28
CA GLY A 40 14.38 -11.49 -13.91
C GLY A 40 14.99 -10.11 -13.64
N VAL A 41 14.16 -9.06 -13.52
CA VAL A 41 14.61 -7.71 -13.13
C VAL A 41 14.62 -7.61 -11.61
N SER A 42 15.78 -7.32 -11.03
CA SER A 42 15.86 -7.09 -9.58
C SER A 42 15.16 -5.78 -9.21
N ALA A 43 13.95 -5.90 -8.64
CA ALA A 43 13.01 -4.80 -8.45
C ALA A 43 13.10 -4.16 -7.05
N TRP A 44 14.22 -4.32 -6.37
CA TRP A 44 14.46 -3.83 -5.00
C TRP A 44 14.23 -2.32 -4.85
N TRP A 45 14.40 -1.54 -5.93
CA TRP A 45 14.22 -0.09 -5.96
C TRP A 45 12.76 0.35 -6.09
N LEU A 46 11.87 -0.53 -6.57
CA LEU A 46 10.50 -0.19 -6.90
C LEU A 46 9.67 0.09 -5.65
N LEU A 47 9.76 -0.79 -4.64
CA LEU A 47 9.02 -0.62 -3.38
C LEU A 47 9.42 0.66 -2.63
N PRO A 48 10.71 0.99 -2.42
CA PRO A 48 11.12 2.26 -1.83
C PRO A 48 10.60 3.48 -2.57
N LEU A 49 10.65 3.47 -3.92
CA LEU A 49 10.14 4.59 -4.73
C LEU A 49 8.62 4.70 -4.66
N ALA A 50 7.90 3.57 -4.72
CA ALA A 50 6.46 3.54 -4.57
C ALA A 50 6.03 4.09 -3.20
N VAL A 51 6.69 3.67 -2.12
CA VAL A 51 6.42 4.18 -0.76
C VAL A 51 6.69 5.69 -0.69
N ALA A 52 7.81 6.16 -1.21
CA ALA A 52 8.12 7.60 -1.22
C ALA A 52 7.08 8.41 -1.99
N ALA A 53 6.63 7.92 -3.15
CA ALA A 53 5.61 8.58 -3.97
C ALA A 53 4.24 8.60 -3.29
N ILE A 54 3.82 7.50 -2.66
CA ILE A 54 2.56 7.40 -1.93
C ILE A 54 2.55 8.37 -0.74
N LEU A 55 3.64 8.40 0.04
CA LEU A 55 3.76 9.31 1.18
C LEU A 55 3.79 10.78 0.74
N ALA A 56 4.56 11.11 -0.30
CA ALA A 56 4.58 12.46 -0.85
C ALA A 56 3.20 12.88 -1.36
N GLY A 57 2.49 11.99 -2.06
CA GLY A 57 1.13 12.23 -2.53
C GLY A 57 0.13 12.45 -1.39
N SER A 58 0.23 11.66 -0.31
CA SER A 58 -0.61 11.80 0.88
C SER A 58 -0.37 13.12 1.62
N VAL A 59 0.90 13.51 1.79
CA VAL A 59 1.24 14.80 2.40
C VAL A 59 0.76 15.96 1.52
N TRP A 60 0.97 15.85 0.21
CA TRP A 60 0.54 16.86 -0.76
C TRP A 60 -0.98 17.02 -0.80
N SER A 61 -1.75 15.92 -0.75
CA SER A 61 -3.21 16.00 -0.74
C SER A 61 -3.76 16.70 0.50
N GLU A 62 -3.09 16.54 1.65
CA GLU A 62 -3.49 17.22 2.88
C GLU A 62 -3.11 18.70 2.87
N THR A 63 -2.06 19.09 2.14
CA THR A 63 -1.67 20.51 2.01
C THR A 63 -2.56 21.28 1.04
N GLN A 64 -3.30 20.59 0.17
CA GLN A 64 -4.20 21.17 -0.82
C GLN A 64 -5.67 21.22 -0.36
N ARG A 65 -5.95 20.80 0.88
CA ARG A 65 -7.26 20.87 1.54
C ARG A 65 -7.35 22.08 2.47
#